data_AF-A0A7M7IR04-F1
#
_entry.id   AF-A0A7M7IR04-F1
#
_cell.length_a   1.000
_cell.length_b   1.000
_cell.length_c   1.000
_cell.angle_alpha   90.00
_cell.angle_beta   90.00
_cell.angle_gamma   90.00
#
_symmetry.space_group_name_H-M   'P 1'
#
loop_
_entity.id
_entity.type
_entity.pdbx_description
1 polymer ?
#
loop_
_entity_poly.entity_id
_entity_poly.type
_entity_poly.pdbx_seq_one_letter_code
_entity_poly.pdbx_strand_id
1 'polypeptide(L)'
;MLNQGMDVLVPALEKLYRACLALGYVPKEWGQARVAFLPKPGKTHHAVAKDYSPISMTSFLLKTLERLVDRYIKESSLVEVSLHSKQHAYQTGKSVDTAVVDAVRFIKLMLLKYLITMKLYVISKDSKSS
;
A
#
# COMPACT_ATOMS: atom_id res chain seq x y z
N MET A 1 -26.55 -11.31 -24.87
CA MET A 1 -27.42 -11.52 -23.68
C MET A 1 -26.84 -10.91 -22.40
N LEU A 2 -25.54 -11.10 -22.06
CA LEU A 2 -24.98 -10.49 -20.83
C LEU A 2 -24.94 -8.94 -20.84
N ASN A 3 -24.63 -8.31 -21.98
CA ASN A 3 -24.50 -6.85 -22.07
C ASN A 3 -25.84 -6.09 -21.92
N GLN A 4 -26.96 -6.69 -22.32
CA GLN A 4 -28.28 -6.03 -22.24
C GLN A 4 -28.79 -5.86 -20.81
N GLY A 5 -28.29 -6.66 -19.86
CA GLY A 5 -28.64 -6.52 -18.44
C GLY A 5 -27.85 -5.43 -17.71
N MET A 6 -26.77 -4.91 -18.30
CA MET A 6 -25.91 -3.92 -17.63
C MET A 6 -26.57 -2.55 -17.54
N ASP A 7 -27.34 -2.17 -18.54
CA ASP A 7 -28.06 -0.89 -18.56
C ASP A 7 -29.11 -0.79 -17.42
N VAL A 8 -29.57 -1.94 -16.91
CA VAL A 8 -30.47 -2.02 -15.75
C VAL A 8 -29.70 -2.20 -14.45
N LEU A 9 -28.68 -3.06 -14.44
CA LEU A 9 -27.95 -3.40 -13.22
C LEU A 9 -27.06 -2.26 -12.72
N VAL A 10 -26.37 -1.55 -13.62
CA VAL A 10 -25.43 -0.49 -13.26
C VAL A 10 -26.12 0.65 -12.50
N PRO A 11 -27.24 1.22 -12.98
CA PRO A 11 -27.94 2.28 -12.23
C PRO A 11 -28.46 1.82 -10.86
N ALA A 12 -28.88 0.55 -10.75
CA ALA A 12 -29.33 -0.01 -9.47
C ALA A 12 -28.17 -0.15 -8.48
N LEU A 13 -27.03 -0.70 -8.93
CA LEU A 13 -25.82 -0.82 -8.13
C LEU A 13 -25.26 0.54 -7.73
N GLU A 14 -25.30 1.53 -8.63
CA GLU A 14 -24.88 2.89 -8.33
C GLU A 14 -25.67 3.48 -7.16
N LYS A 15 -27.01 3.40 -7.22
CA LYS A 15 -27.88 3.85 -6.13
C LYS A 15 -27.56 3.13 -4.82
N LEU A 16 -27.32 1.82 -4.89
CA LEU A 16 -27.00 1.00 -3.73
C LEU A 16 -25.66 1.40 -3.08
N TYR A 17 -24.60 1.59 -3.88
CA TYR A 17 -23.30 2.03 -3.35
C TYR A 17 -23.37 3.45 -2.79
N ARG A 18 -24.08 4.37 -3.44
CA ARG A 18 -24.31 5.73 -2.91
C ARG A 18 -24.99 5.69 -1.55
N ALA A 19 -26.02 4.85 -1.40
CA ALA A 19 -26.70 4.67 -0.11
C ALA A 19 -25.76 4.09 0.95
N CYS A 20 -24.97 3.06 0.61
CA CYS A 20 -23.98 2.48 1.53
C CYS A 20 -23.00 3.54 2.06
N LEU A 21 -22.46 4.37 1.16
CA LEU A 21 -21.52 5.44 1.51
C LEU A 21 -22.18 6.54 2.34
N ALA A 22 -23.37 7.00 1.95
CA ALA A 22 -24.09 8.05 2.66
C ALA A 22 -24.52 7.63 4.08
N LEU A 23 -24.87 6.35 4.26
CA LEU A 23 -25.28 5.79 5.55
C LEU A 23 -24.11 5.24 6.38
N GLY A 24 -22.92 5.13 5.81
CA GLY A 24 -21.78 4.45 6.45
C GLY A 24 -22.06 2.96 6.74
N TYR A 25 -22.90 2.31 5.93
CA TYR A 25 -23.35 0.94 6.16
C TYR A 25 -23.02 0.03 4.98
N VAL A 26 -22.48 -1.15 5.28
CA VAL A 26 -22.24 -2.22 4.31
C VAL A 26 -23.08 -3.44 4.71
N PRO A 27 -23.90 -4.00 3.80
CA PRO A 27 -24.67 -5.21 4.10
C PRO A 27 -23.77 -6.36 4.58
N LYS A 28 -24.19 -7.04 5.66
CA LYS A 28 -23.40 -8.12 6.28
C LYS A 28 -23.17 -9.29 5.33
N GLU A 29 -24.11 -9.54 4.44
CA GLU A 29 -24.08 -10.59 3.42
C GLU A 29 -22.92 -10.38 2.45
N TRP A 30 -22.52 -9.13 2.20
CA TRP A 30 -21.41 -8.82 1.30
C TRP A 30 -20.05 -9.19 1.89
N GLY A 31 -19.97 -9.19 3.22
CA GLY A 31 -18.79 -9.58 4.00
C GLY A 31 -18.61 -11.09 4.14
N GLN A 32 -19.57 -11.91 3.69
CA GLN A 32 -19.39 -13.36 3.62
C GLN A 32 -18.29 -13.68 2.61
N ALA A 33 -17.25 -14.39 3.07
CA ALA A 33 -16.07 -14.67 2.27
C ALA A 33 -15.73 -16.16 2.29
N ARG A 34 -15.35 -16.68 1.12
CA ARG A 34 -14.74 -18.02 1.05
C ARG A 34 -13.26 -17.89 1.41
N VAL A 35 -12.83 -18.57 2.46
CA VAL A 35 -11.43 -18.55 2.88
C VAL A 35 -10.68 -19.70 2.21
N ALA A 36 -9.61 -19.37 1.48
CA ALA A 36 -8.67 -20.33 0.93
C ALA A 36 -7.35 -20.23 1.71
N PHE A 37 -6.76 -21.36 2.10
CA PHE A 37 -5.50 -21.40 2.83
C PHE A 37 -4.35 -21.67 1.87
N LEU A 38 -3.47 -20.68 1.67
CA LEU A 38 -2.32 -20.81 0.80
C LEU A 38 -1.06 -21.17 1.61
N PRO A 39 -0.29 -22.19 1.22
CA PRO A 39 0.95 -22.54 1.93
C PRO A 39 1.96 -21.40 1.83
N LYS A 40 2.60 -21.06 2.95
CA LYS A 40 3.67 -20.06 2.98
C LYS A 40 4.95 -20.64 2.37
N PRO A 41 5.66 -19.88 1.51
CA PRO A 41 6.94 -20.33 0.97
C PRO A 41 7.97 -20.54 2.10
N GLY A 42 8.80 -21.57 1.98
CA GLY A 42 9.86 -21.90 2.95
C GLY A 42 9.39 -22.65 4.20
N LYS A 43 8.15 -23.14 4.25
CA LYS A 43 7.69 -24.09 5.27
C LYS A 43 7.64 -25.49 4.66
N THR A 44 8.29 -26.46 5.29
CA THR A 44 8.52 -27.80 4.70
C THR A 44 7.41 -28.79 5.04
N HIS A 45 6.81 -28.69 6.22
CA HIS A 45 5.88 -29.71 6.71
C HIS A 45 4.41 -29.32 6.62
N HIS A 46 4.09 -28.02 6.46
CA HIS A 46 2.74 -27.47 6.39
C HIS A 46 1.73 -28.14 7.35
N ALA A 47 2.21 -28.52 8.54
CA ALA A 47 1.47 -29.39 9.45
C ALA A 47 0.61 -28.59 10.44
N VAL A 48 0.81 -27.27 10.47
CA VAL A 48 0.23 -26.37 11.48
C VAL A 48 -0.33 -25.12 10.82
N ALA A 49 -1.39 -24.55 11.41
CA ALA A 49 -2.10 -23.39 10.86
C ALA A 49 -1.20 -22.19 10.52
N LYS A 50 -0.12 -21.98 11.28
CA LYS A 50 0.85 -20.90 11.05
C LYS A 50 1.59 -21.00 9.70
N ASP A 51 1.63 -22.18 9.10
CA ASP A 51 2.30 -22.44 7.82
C ASP A 51 1.46 -22.05 6.61
N TYR A 52 0.22 -21.62 6.84
CA TYR A 52 -0.68 -21.12 5.81
C TYR A 52 -0.98 -19.63 6.00
N SER A 53 -1.28 -18.97 4.89
CA SER A 53 -1.85 -17.63 4.84
C SER A 53 -3.31 -17.76 4.41
N PRO A 54 -4.28 -17.40 5.26
CA PRO A 54 -5.68 -17.35 4.85
C PRO A 54 -5.89 -16.20 3.86
N ILE A 55 -6.60 -16.49 2.77
CA ILE A 55 -7.01 -15.51 1.76
C ILE A 55 -8.53 -15.51 1.71
N SER A 56 -9.12 -14.36 2.04
CA SER A 56 -10.57 -14.17 2.01
C SER A 56 -11.04 -13.72 0.62
N MET A 57 -11.84 -14.54 -0.03
CA MET A 57 -12.52 -14.18 -1.27
C MET A 57 -13.90 -13.63 -0.96
N THR A 58 -14.02 -12.30 -0.93
CA THR A 58 -15.28 -11.58 -0.72
C THR A 58 -16.13 -11.50 -1.99
N SER A 59 -17.40 -11.12 -1.81
CA SER A 59 -18.34 -10.85 -2.89
C SER A 59 -17.83 -9.74 -3.84
N PHE A 60 -18.25 -9.78 -5.11
CA PHE A 60 -17.90 -8.73 -6.07
C PHE A 60 -18.45 -7.36 -5.65
N LEU A 61 -19.58 -7.34 -4.94
CA LEU A 61 -20.20 -6.12 -4.42
C LEU A 61 -19.28 -5.43 -3.42
N LEU A 62 -18.78 -6.17 -2.42
CA LEU A 62 -17.85 -5.62 -1.44
C LEU A 62 -16.56 -5.13 -2.11
N LYS A 63 -15.95 -5.94 -2.99
CA LYS A 63 -14.73 -5.57 -3.72
C LYS A 63 -14.90 -4.31 -4.55
N THR A 64 -16.09 -4.09 -5.10
CA THR A 64 -16.37 -2.90 -5.90
C THR A 64 -16.48 -1.67 -5.00
N LEU A 65 -17.19 -1.78 -3.87
CA LEU A 65 -17.26 -0.71 -2.88
C LEU A 65 -15.87 -0.35 -2.32
N GLU A 66 -15.07 -1.35 -1.95
CA GLU A 66 -13.67 -1.17 -1.49
C GLU A 66 -12.85 -0.39 -2.53
N ARG A 67 -12.96 -0.73 -3.81
CA ARG A 67 -12.28 -0.02 -4.90
C ARG A 67 -12.75 1.42 -5.07
N LEU A 68 -14.05 1.69 -4.91
CA LEU A 68 -14.58 3.05 -4.98
C LEU A 68 -14.03 3.91 -3.85
N VAL A 69 -13.96 3.36 -2.63
CA VAL A 69 -13.40 4.05 -1.45
C VAL A 69 -11.89 4.24 -1.59
N ASP A 70 -11.14 3.21 -2.00
CA ASP A 70 -9.69 3.28 -2.22
C ASP A 70 -9.34 4.36 -3.25
N ARG A 71 -10.08 4.42 -4.36
CA ARG A 71 -9.93 5.47 -5.37
C ARG A 71 -10.20 6.85 -4.78
N TYR A 72 -11.30 7.00 -4.05
CA TYR A 72 -11.64 8.28 -3.41
C TYR A 72 -10.52 8.76 -2.48
N ILE A 73 -10.00 7.89 -1.60
CA ILE A 73 -8.90 8.22 -0.68
C ILE A 73 -7.65 8.67 -1.46
N LYS A 74 -7.31 7.98 -2.54
CA LYS A 74 -6.13 8.30 -3.36
C LYS A 74 -6.27 9.61 -4.13
N GLU A 75 -7.48 9.93 -4.61
CA GLU A 75 -7.75 11.12 -5.43
C GLU A 75 -8.14 12.36 -4.61
N SER A 76 -8.53 12.20 -3.34
CA SER A 76 -8.90 13.31 -2.45
C SER A 76 -7.94 13.41 -1.25
N SER A 77 -8.10 12.55 -0.25
CA SER A 77 -7.41 12.66 1.03
C SER A 77 -5.89 12.63 0.92
N LEU A 78 -5.32 11.78 0.05
CA LEU A 78 -3.87 11.68 -0.14
C LEU A 78 -3.28 12.84 -0.96
N VAL A 79 -4.13 13.62 -1.65
CA VAL A 79 -3.71 14.86 -2.32
C VAL A 79 -3.59 15.99 -1.30
N GLU A 80 -4.54 16.07 -0.37
CA GLU A 80 -4.54 17.09 0.70
C GLU A 80 -3.48 16.79 1.78
N VAL A 81 -3.33 15.51 2.16
CA VAL A 81 -2.36 15.05 3.15
C VAL A 81 -1.54 13.91 2.55
N SER A 82 -0.39 14.26 1.99
CA SER A 82 0.51 13.30 1.37
C SER A 82 1.09 12.33 2.40
N LEU A 83 1.20 11.06 2.03
CA LEU A 83 1.97 10.08 2.81
C LEU A 83 3.44 10.49 2.88
N HIS A 84 4.14 9.98 3.90
CA HIS A 84 5.56 10.24 4.06
C HIS A 84 6.32 9.91 2.77
N SER A 85 7.28 10.77 2.40
CA SER A 85 8.15 10.59 1.22
C SER A 85 8.79 9.19 1.11
N LYS A 86 9.13 8.55 2.25
CA LYS A 86 9.73 7.22 2.38
C LYS A 86 8.72 6.08 2.47
N GLN A 87 7.43 6.36 2.35
CA GLN A 87 6.43 5.31 2.18
C GLN A 87 6.41 4.87 0.72
N HIS A 88 6.92 3.67 0.45
CA HIS A 88 6.97 3.09 -0.90
C HIS A 88 5.88 2.03 -1.14
N ALA A 89 5.41 1.37 -0.08
CA ALA A 89 4.37 0.36 -0.19
C ALA A 89 3.03 0.98 -0.60
N TYR A 90 2.30 0.31 -1.50
CA TYR A 90 0.95 0.67 -1.94
C TYR A 90 0.82 2.10 -2.50
N GLN A 91 1.86 2.60 -3.17
CA GLN A 91 1.89 3.92 -3.79
C GLN A 91 2.09 3.81 -5.30
N THR A 92 1.32 4.60 -6.06
CA THR A 92 1.49 4.68 -7.51
C THR A 92 2.90 5.17 -7.84
N GLY A 93 3.59 4.48 -8.74
CA GLY A 93 4.96 4.83 -9.15
C GLY A 93 6.06 4.50 -8.14
N LYS A 94 5.76 3.83 -7.02
CA LYS A 94 6.78 3.32 -6.08
C LYS A 94 6.78 1.80 -6.05
N SER A 95 7.95 1.22 -5.82
CA SER A 95 8.16 -0.23 -5.71
C SER A 95 9.17 -0.54 -4.60
N VAL A 96 9.42 -1.83 -4.39
CA VAL A 96 10.52 -2.27 -3.51
C VAL A 96 11.86 -1.76 -4.03
N ASP A 97 12.06 -1.71 -5.35
CA ASP A 97 13.29 -1.20 -5.96
C ASP A 97 13.49 0.28 -5.66
N THR A 98 12.44 1.09 -5.75
CA THR A 98 12.57 2.52 -5.43
C THR A 98 12.90 2.73 -3.96
N ALA A 99 12.37 1.88 -3.06
CA ALA A 99 12.72 1.90 -1.64
C ALA A 99 14.20 1.55 -1.40
N VAL A 100 14.69 0.49 -2.07
CA VAL A 100 16.09 0.05 -1.96
C VAL A 100 17.05 1.11 -2.49
N VAL A 101 16.76 1.68 -3.66
CA VAL A 101 17.56 2.77 -4.26
C VAL A 101 17.63 3.96 -3.31
N ASP A 102 16.51 4.36 -2.73
CA ASP A 102 16.44 5.46 -1.76
C ASP A 102 17.26 5.18 -0.49
N ALA A 103 17.20 3.95 0.02
CA ALA A 103 17.98 3.54 1.21
C ALA A 103 19.49 3.55 0.93
N VAL A 104 19.91 2.99 -0.21
CA VAL A 104 21.33 2.99 -0.62
C VAL A 104 21.82 4.42 -0.83
N ARG A 105 21.02 5.27 -1.47
CA ARG A 105 21.35 6.69 -1.66
C ARG A 105 21.53 7.40 -0.33
N PHE A 106 20.62 7.16 0.64
CA PHE A 106 20.73 7.73 1.97
C PHE A 106 22.04 7.37 2.66
N ILE A 107 22.41 6.08 2.65
CA ILE A 107 23.68 5.60 3.24
C ILE A 107 24.89 6.26 2.57
N LYS A 108 24.92 6.30 1.23
CA LYS A 108 26.02 6.92 0.47
C LYS A 108 26.20 8.40 0.81
N LEU A 109 25.10 9.14 0.90
CA LEU A 109 25.15 10.57 1.25
C LEU A 109 25.64 10.80 2.69
N MET A 110 25.22 9.94 3.63
CA MET A 110 25.69 10.00 5.01
C MET A 110 27.20 9.75 5.13
N LEU A 111 27.71 8.73 4.43
CA LEU A 111 29.14 8.43 4.40
C LEU A 111 29.96 9.57 3.77
N LEU A 112 29.47 10.13 2.65
CA LEU A 112 30.13 11.26 2.00
C LEU A 112 30.18 12.48 2.92
N LYS A 113 29.06 12.81 3.57
CA LYS A 113 29.00 13.92 4.54
C LYS A 113 29.99 13.72 5.68
N TYR A 114 30.05 12.52 6.24
CA TYR A 114 31.00 12.17 7.31
C TYR A 114 32.46 12.36 6.88
N LEU A 115 32.83 11.85 5.69
CA LEU A 115 34.19 11.99 5.16
C LEU A 115 34.58 13.45 4.93
N ILE A 116 33.66 14.27 4.41
CA ILE A 116 33.89 15.71 4.23
C ILE A 116 34.09 16.40 5.58
N THR A 117 33.21 16.15 6.55
CA THR A 117 33.34 16.73 7.90
C THR A 117 34.65 16.34 8.56
N MET A 118 35.08 15.08 8.44
CA MET A 118 36.38 14.62 8.95
C MET A 118 37.55 15.32 8.26
N LYS A 119 37.53 15.47 6.93
CA LYS A 119 38.58 16.19 6.19
C LYS A 119 38.67 17.66 6.61
N LEU A 120 37.53 18.35 6.74
CA LEU A 120 37.49 19.74 7.20
C LEU A 120 38.00 19.88 8.64
N TYR A 121 37.67 18.92 9.51
CA TYR A 121 38.15 18.92 10.89
C TYR A 121 39.67 18.79 10.97
N VAL A 122 40.27 17.88 10.19
CA VAL A 122 41.74 17.71 10.12
C VAL A 122 42.41 18.99 9.61
N ILE A 123 41.93 19.54 8.48
CA ILE A 123 42.47 20.80 7.92
C ILE A 123 42.39 21.94 8.93
N SER A 124 41.28 22.07 9.66
CA SER A 124 41.12 23.10 10.70
C SER A 124 42.02 22.90 11.91
N LYS A 125 42.51 21.69 12.18
CA LYS A 125 43.47 21.41 13.26
C LYS A 125 44.88 21.78 12.83
N ASP A 126 45.27 21.41 11.61
CA ASP A 126 46.58 21.73 11.04
C ASP A 126 46.78 23.25 10.87
N SER A 127 45.71 23.99 10.56
CA SER A 127 45.75 25.46 10.44
C SER A 127 45.85 26.22 11.77
N LYS A 128 45.68 25.54 12.91
CA LYS A 128 45.77 26.15 14.26
C LYS A 128 47.08 25.79 14.99
N SER A 129 47.90 24.89 14.43
CA SER A 129 49.23 24.57 14.98
C SER A 129 50.39 25.22 14.24
N SER A 130 50.10 26.13 13.29
CA SER A 130 51.07 27.04 12.64
C SER A 130 50.81 28.46 13.12
#